data_AF-A0A3L7MZK9-F1
#
_entry.id   AF-A0A3L7MZK9-F1
#
_cell.length_a   1.000
_cell.length_b   1.000
_cell.length_c   1.000
_cell.angle_alpha   90.00
_cell.angle_beta   90.00
_cell.angle_gamma   90.00
#
_symmetry.space_group_name_H-M   'P 1'
#
loop_
_entity.id
_entity.type
_entity.pdbx_description
1 polymer ?
#
loop_
_entity_poly.entity_id
_entity_poly.type
_entity_poly.pdbx_seq_one_letter_code
_entity_poly.pdbx_strand_id
1 'polypeptide(L)'
;MKANPMTHTSINALIHSPRRLLALAILPVAATSLALFGGGCKVANTALRADFVDFNSIIQGNQTQQMLLNLVRMHYRETPLFMQAGALTASYESSIGGNSTATIPVDGDSEFGLEIDYKFSSKPTISYTPIEGKAYVDQFMSEVTPTTFALLVRAGWPIVKLSELLVERVTLQSGEVMMGRPSSVSYPKFQAFFQTLQDAEDVDELSVAPMKGGGFELVASKQTIAIESFQFRSLFSAMFMAARNVDTPPSRASRTKVKQGAGELVIRVYDTPPKDALVFVEYTGHYYAIANDDIRSKDTLALLMQLSRIQAGPASPPPLITIPAR
;
A
#
# COMPACT_ATOMS: atom_id res chain seq x y z
N MET A 1 -87.12 51.39 -34.49
CA MET A 1 -87.46 49.96 -34.30
C MET A 1 -86.51 49.44 -33.22
N LYS A 2 -86.84 49.19 -31.92
CA LYS A 2 -87.99 48.49 -31.29
C LYS A 2 -88.42 47.29 -32.13
N ALA A 3 -88.32 46.05 -31.68
CA ALA A 3 -88.72 45.46 -30.39
C ALA A 3 -87.98 44.11 -30.20
N ASN A 4 -88.02 43.36 -29.09
CA ASN A 4 -88.17 43.50 -27.63
C ASN A 4 -88.07 42.03 -27.11
N PRO A 5 -87.82 41.77 -25.82
CA PRO A 5 -87.43 40.50 -25.21
C PRO A 5 -88.58 39.80 -24.45
N MET A 6 -88.26 38.73 -23.71
CA MET A 6 -88.94 38.25 -22.48
C MET A 6 -87.90 37.51 -21.60
N THR A 7 -87.47 37.97 -20.40
CA THR A 7 -88.08 37.97 -19.03
C THR A 7 -88.05 36.57 -18.34
N HIS A 8 -87.72 36.32 -17.06
CA HIS A 8 -87.29 37.10 -15.87
C HIS A 8 -87.05 36.16 -14.65
N THR A 9 -86.41 36.70 -13.57
CA THR A 9 -86.52 36.39 -12.09
C THR A 9 -85.68 35.23 -11.48
N SER A 10 -85.05 35.27 -10.28
CA SER A 10 -85.06 36.16 -9.05
C SER A 10 -83.77 35.90 -8.20
N ILE A 11 -83.03 36.85 -7.57
CA ILE A 11 -83.12 37.58 -6.26
C ILE A 11 -82.60 36.85 -4.97
N ASN A 12 -81.50 37.40 -4.36
CA ASN A 12 -81.05 37.60 -2.93
C ASN A 12 -81.20 36.48 -1.84
N ALA A 13 -80.38 36.32 -0.77
CA ALA A 13 -79.25 37.00 -0.11
C ALA A 13 -78.68 36.14 1.08
N LEU A 14 -77.67 36.68 1.82
CA LEU A 14 -77.30 36.46 3.26
C LEU A 14 -76.43 35.19 3.61
N ILE A 15 -75.32 35.16 4.41
CA ILE A 15 -74.55 36.06 5.31
C ILE A 15 -73.15 35.45 5.68
N HIS A 16 -72.22 36.32 6.11
CA HIS A 16 -71.08 36.15 7.05
C HIS A 16 -69.63 36.00 6.52
N SER A 17 -68.89 37.12 6.60
CA SER A 17 -67.44 37.23 6.88
C SER A 17 -67.19 37.15 8.41
N PRO A 18 -65.96 36.93 8.96
CA PRO A 18 -64.83 37.88 8.80
C PRO A 18 -63.37 37.33 8.90
N ARG A 19 -62.47 38.00 8.15
CA ARG A 19 -61.11 38.49 8.48
C ARG A 19 -60.24 37.80 9.56
N ARG A 20 -58.97 37.50 9.18
CA ARG A 20 -57.65 37.57 9.91
C ARG A 20 -56.78 36.40 9.40
N LEU A 21 -55.49 36.46 9.04
CA LEU A 21 -54.37 37.40 9.21
C LEU A 21 -53.40 37.13 8.02
N LEU A 22 -52.94 38.19 7.37
CA LEU A 22 -51.97 38.16 6.29
C LEU A 22 -50.76 38.96 6.80
N ALA A 23 -49.81 38.31 7.48
CA ALA A 23 -48.50 38.84 7.84
C ALA A 23 -47.65 37.77 8.56
N LEU A 24 -46.33 37.77 8.26
CA LEU A 24 -45.23 36.96 8.83
C LEU A 24 -45.07 35.52 8.30
N ALA A 25 -44.17 35.35 7.32
CA ALA A 25 -43.14 34.29 7.31
C ALA A 25 -42.24 34.37 6.04
N ILE A 26 -41.52 35.48 5.81
CA ILE A 26 -40.51 35.57 4.72
C ILE A 26 -39.08 35.75 5.27
N LEU A 27 -38.86 35.81 6.58
CA LEU A 27 -37.53 35.75 7.19
C LEU A 27 -37.43 34.51 8.07
N PRO A 28 -37.02 33.35 7.50
CA PRO A 28 -35.68 32.86 7.86
C PRO A 28 -34.93 32.12 6.72
N VAL A 29 -35.39 32.14 5.47
CA VAL A 29 -34.78 31.31 4.39
C VAL A 29 -33.42 31.84 3.90
N ALA A 30 -33.16 33.15 4.04
CA ALA A 30 -31.90 33.76 3.60
C ALA A 30 -30.74 33.61 4.59
N ALA A 31 -31.00 33.32 5.87
CA ALA A 31 -29.96 33.15 6.88
C ALA A 31 -29.44 31.70 6.94
N THR A 32 -30.26 30.72 6.61
CA THR A 32 -29.88 29.29 6.55
C THR A 32 -29.06 28.94 5.32
N SER A 33 -29.22 29.67 4.21
CA SER A 33 -28.45 29.44 2.98
C SER A 33 -26.99 29.89 3.08
N LEU A 34 -26.66 30.88 3.93
CA LEU A 34 -25.28 31.38 4.09
C LEU A 34 -24.45 30.53 5.07
N ALA A 35 -25.07 29.79 5.99
CA ALA A 35 -24.39 28.89 6.92
C ALA A 35 -23.94 27.57 6.27
N LEU A 36 -24.58 27.15 5.17
CA LEU A 36 -24.27 25.91 4.45
C LEU A 36 -22.98 25.98 3.61
N PHE A 37 -22.52 27.17 3.22
CA PHE A 37 -21.30 27.32 2.40
C PHE A 37 -20.00 27.26 3.22
N GLY A 38 -20.02 27.57 4.53
CA GLY A 38 -18.83 27.51 5.39
C GLY A 38 -18.45 26.09 5.85
N GLY A 39 -19.41 25.16 5.89
CA GLY A 39 -19.19 23.76 6.28
C GLY A 39 -18.53 22.93 5.18
N GLY A 40 -18.80 23.25 3.91
CA GLY A 40 -18.32 22.49 2.75
C GLY A 40 -16.80 22.41 2.64
N CYS A 41 -16.08 23.51 2.88
CA CYS A 41 -14.61 23.52 2.82
C CYS A 41 -13.95 22.75 3.98
N LYS A 42 -14.56 22.74 5.18
CA LYS A 42 -14.02 22.00 6.33
C LYS A 42 -14.29 20.50 6.22
N VAL A 43 -15.48 20.12 5.75
CA VAL A 43 -15.85 18.72 5.51
C VAL A 43 -15.03 18.14 4.35
N ALA A 44 -14.85 18.89 3.26
CA ALA A 44 -14.02 18.46 2.13
C ALA A 44 -12.55 18.25 2.52
N ASN A 45 -11.94 19.16 3.29
CA ASN A 45 -10.53 19.03 3.71
C ASN A 45 -10.33 17.87 4.72
N THR A 46 -11.33 17.57 5.55
CA THR A 46 -11.28 16.44 6.49
C THR A 46 -11.46 15.10 5.77
N ALA A 47 -12.36 15.03 4.77
CA ALA A 47 -12.52 13.86 3.91
C ALA A 47 -11.26 13.59 3.07
N LEU A 48 -10.65 14.63 2.49
CA LEU A 48 -9.39 14.53 1.73
C LEU A 48 -8.23 13.94 2.55
N ARG A 49 -8.11 14.30 3.83
CA ARG A 49 -7.05 13.79 4.71
C ARG A 49 -7.30 12.34 5.15
N ALA A 50 -8.55 11.97 5.41
CA ALA A 50 -8.91 10.59 5.72
C ALA A 50 -8.64 9.67 4.52
N ASP A 51 -9.09 10.08 3.33
CA ASP A 51 -8.89 9.37 2.08
C ASP A 51 -7.40 9.14 1.78
N PHE A 52 -6.53 10.14 1.99
CA PHE A 52 -5.09 9.99 1.74
C PHE A 52 -4.42 8.94 2.63
N VAL A 53 -4.78 8.88 3.92
CA VAL A 53 -4.22 7.89 4.86
C VAL A 53 -4.65 6.48 4.47
N ASP A 54 -5.94 6.30 4.17
CA ASP A 54 -6.49 5.02 3.76
C ASP A 54 -5.85 4.55 2.44
N PHE A 55 -5.68 5.45 1.46
CA PHE A 55 -5.05 5.11 0.18
C PHE A 55 -3.59 4.70 0.31
N ASN A 56 -2.80 5.45 1.09
CA ASN A 56 -1.40 5.11 1.29
C ASN A 56 -1.28 3.72 1.93
N SER A 57 -2.16 3.39 2.88
CA SER A 57 -2.20 2.08 3.53
C SER A 57 -2.58 0.95 2.55
N ILE A 58 -3.54 1.19 1.64
CA ILE A 58 -3.95 0.21 0.62
C ILE A 58 -2.84 -0.05 -0.38
N ILE A 59 -2.17 0.99 -0.89
CA ILE A 59 -1.09 0.84 -1.86
C ILE A 59 0.08 0.09 -1.23
N GLN A 60 0.48 0.48 -0.01
CA GLN A 60 1.54 -0.20 0.73
C GLN A 60 1.18 -1.66 0.99
N GLY A 61 -0.03 -1.93 1.49
CA GLY A 61 -0.53 -3.27 1.75
C GLY A 61 -0.53 -4.15 0.51
N ASN A 62 -1.05 -3.64 -0.61
CA ASN A 62 -1.09 -4.38 -1.88
C ASN A 62 0.31 -4.72 -2.41
N GLN A 63 1.27 -3.80 -2.30
CA GLN A 63 2.66 -4.07 -2.69
C GLN A 63 3.29 -5.15 -1.80
N THR A 64 3.09 -5.06 -0.49
CA THR A 64 3.61 -6.03 0.47
C THR A 64 2.99 -7.41 0.27
N GLN A 65 1.67 -7.49 0.03
CA GLN A 65 0.99 -8.74 -0.31
C GLN A 65 1.49 -9.32 -1.64
N GLN A 66 1.71 -8.49 -2.66
CA GLN A 66 2.25 -8.94 -3.94
C GLN A 66 3.65 -9.55 -3.79
N MET A 67 4.52 -8.90 -3.01
CA MET A 67 5.85 -9.42 -2.67
C MET A 67 5.75 -10.78 -1.95
N LEU A 68 4.92 -10.87 -0.91
CA LEU A 68 4.71 -12.11 -0.16
C LEU A 68 4.17 -13.23 -1.06
N LEU A 69 3.18 -12.95 -1.91
CA LEU A 69 2.63 -13.92 -2.84
C LEU A 69 3.70 -14.43 -3.82
N ASN A 70 4.57 -13.55 -4.30
CA ASN A 70 5.67 -13.95 -5.18
C ASN A 70 6.72 -14.81 -4.48
N LEU A 71 7.01 -14.55 -3.19
CA LEU A 71 7.87 -15.43 -2.39
C LEU A 71 7.24 -16.83 -2.22
N VAL A 72 5.94 -16.90 -1.96
CA VAL A 72 5.20 -18.18 -1.88
C VAL A 72 5.23 -18.90 -3.22
N ARG A 73 5.00 -18.21 -4.35
CA ARG A 73 5.12 -18.79 -5.69
C ARG A 73 6.52 -19.34 -5.95
N MET A 74 7.56 -18.59 -5.62
CA MET A 74 8.95 -19.04 -5.78
C MET A 74 9.25 -20.30 -4.94
N HIS A 75 8.71 -20.39 -3.72
CA HIS A 75 8.82 -21.59 -2.88
C HIS A 75 8.22 -22.83 -3.55
N TYR A 76 7.08 -22.66 -4.23
CA TYR A 76 6.44 -23.70 -5.05
C TYR A 76 7.01 -23.85 -6.47
N ARG A 77 8.12 -23.17 -6.80
CA ARG A 77 8.74 -23.12 -8.14
C ARG A 77 7.84 -22.60 -9.25
N GLU A 78 6.91 -21.73 -8.89
CA GLU A 78 6.11 -20.98 -9.85
C GLU A 78 6.78 -19.66 -10.20
N THR A 79 6.48 -19.17 -11.41
CA THR A 79 6.99 -17.88 -11.88
C THR A 79 6.34 -16.74 -11.08
N PRO A 80 7.11 -15.82 -10.48
CA PRO A 80 6.55 -14.63 -9.85
C PRO A 80 5.96 -13.68 -10.90
N LEU A 81 4.95 -12.91 -10.51
CA LEU A 81 4.34 -11.88 -11.36
C LEU A 81 4.39 -10.55 -10.62
N PHE A 82 5.04 -9.56 -11.23
CA PHE A 82 5.10 -8.21 -10.66
C PHE A 82 4.22 -7.26 -11.46
N MET A 83 3.46 -6.43 -10.74
CA MET A 83 2.60 -5.42 -11.32
C MET A 83 2.90 -4.07 -10.70
N GLN A 84 3.05 -3.06 -11.55
CA GLN A 84 3.17 -1.68 -11.16
C GLN A 84 1.78 -1.05 -11.07
N ALA A 85 1.49 -0.37 -9.97
CA ALA A 85 0.30 0.47 -9.88
C ALA A 85 0.48 1.69 -10.79
N GLY A 86 -0.49 1.92 -11.68
CA GLY A 86 -0.59 3.08 -12.54
C GLY A 86 -1.38 4.22 -11.89
N ALA A 87 -1.99 5.07 -12.73
CA ALA A 87 -2.75 6.21 -12.24
C ALA A 87 -3.98 5.80 -11.40
N LEU A 88 -4.20 6.56 -10.33
CA LEU A 88 -5.37 6.44 -9.47
C LEU A 88 -6.47 7.36 -9.99
N THR A 89 -7.66 6.83 -10.27
CA THR A 89 -8.83 7.64 -10.61
C THR A 89 -9.90 7.46 -9.54
N ALA A 90 -10.31 8.55 -8.90
CA ALA A 90 -11.45 8.55 -7.97
C ALA A 90 -12.69 9.11 -8.67
N SER A 91 -13.81 8.40 -8.56
CA SER A 91 -15.13 8.92 -8.93
C SER A 91 -15.86 9.34 -7.66
N TYR A 92 -16.46 10.54 -7.67
CA TYR A 92 -17.20 11.09 -6.55
C TYR A 92 -18.69 11.08 -6.89
N GLU A 93 -19.47 10.34 -6.12
CA GLU A 93 -20.92 10.37 -6.18
C GLU A 93 -21.46 11.14 -4.97
N SER A 94 -22.28 12.16 -5.22
CA SER A 94 -23.01 12.89 -4.19
C SER A 94 -24.49 12.74 -4.48
N SER A 95 -25.20 12.06 -3.58
CA SER A 95 -26.66 11.97 -3.63
C SER A 95 -27.27 12.75 -2.48
N ILE A 96 -28.23 13.60 -2.82
CA ILE A 96 -29.14 14.26 -1.88
C ILE A 96 -30.46 13.52 -2.00
N GLY A 97 -30.81 12.77 -0.95
CA GLY A 97 -32.12 12.16 -0.77
C GLY A 97 -32.96 13.03 0.16
N GLY A 98 -34.27 13.08 -0.08
CA GLY A 98 -35.22 13.68 0.84
C GLY A 98 -36.44 12.78 0.93
N ASN A 99 -36.65 12.18 2.09
CA ASN A 99 -37.86 11.41 2.36
C ASN A 99 -38.84 12.30 3.14
N SER A 100 -40.07 12.34 2.65
CA SER A 100 -41.20 12.93 3.38
C SER A 100 -42.10 11.80 3.83
N THR A 101 -42.16 11.57 5.14
CA THR A 101 -43.02 10.57 5.75
C THR A 101 -44.18 11.30 6.44
N ALA A 102 -45.40 11.02 5.97
CA ALA A 102 -46.62 11.43 6.63
C ALA A 102 -47.21 10.21 7.32
N THR A 103 -47.09 10.14 8.64
CA THR A 103 -47.73 9.09 9.44
C THR A 103 -49.05 9.64 9.95
N ILE A 104 -50.16 8.96 9.63
CA ILE A 104 -51.50 9.27 10.17
C ILE A 104 -51.78 8.25 11.27
N PRO A 105 -51.66 8.61 12.56
CA PRO A 105 -52.07 7.74 13.65
C PRO A 105 -53.59 7.60 13.66
N VAL A 106 -54.09 6.44 14.07
CA VAL A 106 -55.53 6.12 14.09
C VAL A 106 -56.31 6.94 15.14
N ASP A 107 -55.64 7.73 16.00
CA ASP A 107 -56.31 8.45 17.11
C ASP A 107 -55.66 9.79 17.54
N GLY A 108 -55.01 10.54 16.64
CA GLY A 108 -54.49 11.89 16.98
C GLY A 108 -53.37 12.40 16.08
N ASP A 109 -53.22 13.73 16.04
CA ASP A 109 -52.43 14.60 15.14
C ASP A 109 -51.36 13.97 14.23
N SER A 110 -51.43 14.30 12.94
CA SER A 110 -50.47 13.90 11.92
C SER A 110 -49.09 14.49 12.18
N GLU A 111 -48.09 13.65 12.39
CA GLU A 111 -46.70 14.05 12.48
C GLU A 111 -46.09 14.07 11.07
N PHE A 112 -45.59 15.25 10.67
CA PHE A 112 -44.91 15.45 9.39
C PHE A 112 -43.40 15.45 9.61
N GLY A 113 -42.75 14.36 9.21
CA GLY A 113 -41.29 14.23 9.23
C GLY A 113 -40.67 14.63 7.90
N LEU A 114 -39.65 15.49 7.92
CA LEU A 114 -38.78 15.76 6.78
C LEU A 114 -37.37 15.26 7.11
N GLU A 115 -36.94 14.18 6.46
CA GLU A 115 -35.61 13.62 6.60
C GLU A 115 -34.78 13.93 5.34
N ILE A 116 -33.64 14.59 5.53
CA ILE A 116 -32.69 14.92 4.45
C ILE A 116 -31.46 14.02 4.61
N ASP A 117 -31.31 13.08 3.68
CA ASP A 117 -30.18 12.16 3.63
C ASP A 117 -29.08 12.72 2.71
N TYR A 118 -27.93 13.09 3.28
CA TYR A 118 -26.74 13.46 2.52
C TYR A 118 -25.72 12.31 2.55
N LYS A 119 -25.51 11.66 1.40
CA LYS A 119 -24.51 10.58 1.25
C LYS A 119 -23.42 10.99 0.28
N PHE A 120 -22.18 11.00 0.77
CA PHE A 120 -20.98 11.21 -0.02
C PHE A 120 -20.23 9.88 -0.13
N SER A 121 -19.91 9.43 -1.35
CA SER A 121 -19.17 8.18 -1.58
C SER A 121 -18.13 8.39 -2.68
N SER A 122 -16.88 7.99 -2.42
CA SER A 122 -15.83 7.88 -3.43
C SER A 122 -15.47 6.40 -3.64
N LYS A 123 -15.27 5.98 -4.90
CA LYS A 123 -14.76 4.64 -5.24
C LYS A 123 -13.46 4.81 -6.03
N PRO A 124 -12.29 4.58 -5.42
CA PRO A 124 -11.01 4.64 -6.12
C PRO A 124 -10.84 3.42 -7.03
N THR A 125 -10.38 3.65 -8.25
CA THR A 125 -9.94 2.59 -9.17
C THR A 125 -8.44 2.70 -9.38
N ILE A 126 -7.70 1.64 -9.03
CA ILE A 126 -6.26 1.53 -9.25
C ILE A 126 -6.03 0.64 -10.47
N SER A 127 -5.43 1.19 -11.53
CA SER A 127 -4.99 0.40 -12.68
C SER A 127 -3.66 -0.28 -12.38
N TYR A 128 -3.52 -1.56 -12.71
CA TYR A 128 -2.25 -2.29 -12.55
C TYR A 128 -1.76 -2.78 -13.90
N THR A 129 -0.47 -2.59 -14.15
CA THR A 129 0.19 -3.06 -15.38
C THR A 129 1.32 -4.03 -15.02
N PRO A 130 1.37 -5.22 -15.64
CA PRO A 130 2.49 -6.15 -15.46
C PRO A 130 3.83 -5.52 -15.84
N ILE A 131 4.88 -5.85 -15.07
CA ILE A 131 6.26 -5.49 -15.39
C ILE A 131 6.84 -6.59 -16.26
N GLU A 132 7.16 -6.26 -17.52
CA GLU A 132 7.59 -7.23 -18.53
C GLU A 132 8.83 -6.74 -19.31
N GLY A 133 9.41 -7.64 -20.11
CA GLY A 133 10.50 -7.32 -21.03
C GLY A 133 11.72 -6.70 -20.33
N LYS A 134 12.24 -5.61 -20.91
CA LYS A 134 13.45 -4.93 -20.41
C LYS A 134 13.30 -4.41 -18.98
N ALA A 135 12.13 -3.86 -18.62
CA ALA A 135 11.90 -3.34 -17.27
C ALA A 135 12.00 -4.45 -16.22
N TYR A 136 11.48 -5.64 -16.53
CA TYR A 136 11.61 -6.81 -15.65
C TYR A 136 13.07 -7.24 -15.48
N VAL A 137 13.82 -7.31 -16.59
CA VAL A 137 15.25 -7.67 -16.55
C VAL A 137 16.04 -6.66 -15.73
N ASP A 138 15.88 -5.37 -16.04
CA ASP A 138 16.60 -4.29 -15.38
C ASP A 138 16.31 -4.26 -13.87
N GLN A 139 15.04 -4.40 -13.46
CA GLN A 139 14.62 -4.24 -12.07
C GLN A 139 14.77 -5.51 -11.21
N PHE A 140 14.58 -6.71 -11.76
CA PHE A 140 14.55 -7.94 -10.97
C PHE A 140 15.72 -8.87 -11.26
N MET A 141 16.21 -8.89 -12.50
CA MET A 141 17.20 -9.88 -12.94
C MET A 141 18.64 -9.34 -12.92
N SER A 142 18.83 -8.04 -13.02
CA SER A 142 20.15 -7.40 -12.89
C SER A 142 20.72 -7.56 -11.48
N GLU A 143 22.03 -7.73 -11.39
CA GLU A 143 22.73 -7.74 -10.10
C GLU A 143 22.59 -6.39 -9.39
N VAL A 144 22.50 -6.42 -8.05
CA VAL A 144 22.60 -5.22 -7.23
C VAL A 144 23.98 -4.59 -7.45
N THR A 145 24.01 -3.29 -7.71
CA THR A 145 25.29 -2.61 -7.99
C THR A 145 26.09 -2.34 -6.70
N PRO A 146 27.44 -2.23 -6.77
CA PRO A 146 28.25 -1.77 -5.64
C PRO A 146 27.77 -0.44 -5.06
N THR A 147 27.31 0.48 -5.92
CA THR A 147 26.72 1.76 -5.51
C THR A 147 25.45 1.60 -4.69
N THR A 148 24.55 0.69 -5.08
CA THR A 148 23.33 0.41 -4.33
C THR A 148 23.66 -0.21 -2.97
N PHE A 149 24.61 -1.13 -2.91
CA PHE A 149 25.07 -1.72 -1.65
C PHE A 149 25.68 -0.65 -0.72
N ALA A 150 26.59 0.17 -1.24
CA ALA A 150 27.19 1.31 -0.54
C ALA A 150 26.14 2.28 0.00
N LEU A 151 25.09 2.57 -0.78
CA LEU A 151 23.97 3.41 -0.37
C LEU A 151 23.20 2.79 0.81
N LEU A 152 22.93 1.48 0.77
CA LEU A 152 22.21 0.78 1.83
C LEU A 152 23.01 0.74 3.14
N VAL A 153 24.32 0.50 3.07
CA VAL A 153 25.20 0.59 4.25
C VAL A 153 25.14 2.00 4.85
N ARG A 154 25.27 3.04 4.03
CA ARG A 154 25.15 4.44 4.50
C ARG A 154 23.76 4.80 5.04
N ALA A 155 22.72 4.11 4.58
CA ALA A 155 21.36 4.28 5.07
C ALA A 155 21.12 3.56 6.42
N GLY A 156 22.12 2.87 6.97
CA GLY A 156 22.05 2.21 8.27
C GLY A 156 21.45 0.80 8.22
N TRP A 157 21.46 0.14 7.06
CA TRP A 157 21.09 -1.27 7.00
C TRP A 157 22.24 -2.14 7.54
N PRO A 158 21.99 -3.05 8.49
CA PRO A 158 23.03 -3.87 9.10
C PRO A 158 23.85 -4.63 8.06
N ILE A 159 25.17 -4.54 8.15
CA ILE A 159 26.06 -5.08 7.12
C ILE A 159 25.91 -6.60 6.97
N VAL A 160 25.67 -7.32 8.08
CA VAL A 160 25.39 -8.76 8.05
C VAL A 160 24.13 -9.04 7.24
N LYS A 161 23.06 -8.24 7.39
CA LYS A 161 21.82 -8.44 6.64
C LYS A 161 21.97 -8.21 5.16
N LEU A 162 22.66 -7.14 4.80
CA LEU A 162 22.97 -6.87 3.41
C LEU A 162 23.81 -8.00 2.81
N SER A 163 24.76 -8.55 3.56
CA SER A 163 25.62 -9.63 3.07
C SER A 163 24.87 -10.93 2.82
N GLU A 164 24.04 -11.36 3.77
CA GLU A 164 23.28 -12.61 3.70
C GLU A 164 22.31 -12.60 2.52
N LEU A 165 21.66 -11.45 2.30
CA LEU A 165 20.66 -11.31 1.25
C LEU A 165 21.28 -10.99 -0.11
N LEU A 166 22.28 -10.10 -0.16
CA LEU A 166 22.75 -9.49 -1.41
C LEU A 166 24.11 -9.96 -1.89
N VAL A 167 25.03 -10.37 -1.03
CA VAL A 167 26.38 -10.78 -1.46
C VAL A 167 26.45 -12.28 -1.76
N GLU A 168 26.59 -12.63 -3.04
CA GLU A 168 26.75 -14.02 -3.48
C GLU A 168 28.13 -14.57 -3.17
N ARG A 169 29.15 -13.76 -3.40
CA ARG A 169 30.55 -14.17 -3.30
C ARG A 169 31.43 -12.97 -2.96
N VAL A 170 32.46 -13.21 -2.17
CA VAL A 170 33.54 -12.26 -1.89
C VAL A 170 34.86 -12.87 -2.35
N THR A 171 35.65 -12.10 -3.09
CA THR A 171 37.00 -12.52 -3.54
C THR A 171 38.04 -11.61 -2.91
N LEU A 172 38.81 -12.13 -1.95
CA LEU A 172 39.84 -11.36 -1.26
C LEU A 172 41.08 -11.15 -2.15
N GLN A 173 41.90 -10.16 -1.81
CA GLN A 173 43.16 -9.88 -2.51
C GLN A 173 44.14 -11.06 -2.45
N SER A 174 44.04 -11.92 -1.43
CA SER A 174 44.80 -13.16 -1.30
C SER A 174 44.40 -14.24 -2.33
N GLY A 175 43.30 -14.03 -3.07
CA GLY A 175 42.68 -15.04 -3.94
C GLY A 175 41.69 -15.96 -3.22
N GLU A 176 41.51 -15.82 -1.91
CA GLU A 176 40.50 -16.59 -1.17
C GLU A 176 39.08 -16.18 -1.58
N VAL A 177 38.23 -17.19 -1.83
CA VAL A 177 36.84 -17.00 -2.26
C VAL A 177 35.88 -17.51 -1.18
N MET A 178 35.01 -16.63 -0.72
CA MET A 178 33.96 -16.93 0.25
C MET A 178 32.59 -16.83 -0.42
N MET A 179 31.71 -17.81 -0.19
CA MET A 179 30.39 -17.88 -0.81
C MET A 179 29.29 -17.62 0.21
N GLY A 180 28.38 -16.70 -0.08
CA GLY A 180 27.23 -16.34 0.77
C GLY A 180 26.05 -17.31 0.68
N ARG A 181 26.30 -18.59 0.41
CA ARG A 181 25.26 -19.62 0.31
C ARG A 181 25.41 -20.64 1.45
N PRO A 182 24.36 -20.90 2.25
CA PRO A 182 24.42 -21.86 3.37
C PRO A 182 24.91 -23.27 3.02
N SER A 183 24.77 -23.70 1.77
CA SER A 183 25.25 -25.01 1.29
C SER A 183 26.74 -25.04 0.96
N SER A 184 27.46 -23.91 1.02
CA SER A 184 28.88 -23.83 0.69
C SER A 184 29.76 -24.18 1.90
N VAL A 185 30.87 -24.85 1.64
CA VAL A 185 31.91 -25.15 2.65
C VAL A 185 32.54 -23.85 3.20
N SER A 186 32.62 -22.79 2.39
CA SER A 186 33.16 -21.49 2.80
C SER A 186 32.14 -20.57 3.51
N TYR A 187 30.90 -21.01 3.72
CA TYR A 187 29.86 -20.18 4.32
C TYR A 187 30.16 -19.75 5.77
N PRO A 188 30.70 -20.60 6.66
CA PRO A 188 31.08 -20.15 8.01
C PRO A 188 32.15 -19.04 8.00
N LYS A 189 33.08 -19.09 7.04
CA LYS A 189 34.08 -18.02 6.85
C LYS A 189 33.44 -16.73 6.35
N PHE A 190 32.50 -16.84 5.42
CA PHE A 190 31.69 -15.71 4.94
C PHE A 190 30.95 -15.04 6.11
N GLN A 191 30.30 -15.83 6.98
CA GLN A 191 29.61 -15.30 8.16
C GLN A 191 30.57 -14.63 9.12
N ALA A 192 31.71 -15.26 9.44
CA ALA A 192 32.72 -14.68 10.31
C ALA A 192 33.26 -13.36 9.75
N PHE A 193 33.52 -13.28 8.44
CA PHE A 193 33.98 -12.07 7.77
C PHE A 193 32.99 -10.91 7.95
N PHE A 194 31.71 -11.12 7.63
CA PHE A 194 30.70 -10.06 7.79
C PHE A 194 30.37 -9.76 9.25
N GLN A 195 30.53 -10.74 10.16
CA GLN A 195 30.43 -10.48 11.59
C GLN A 195 31.52 -9.51 12.07
N THR A 196 32.76 -9.61 11.58
CA THR A 196 33.79 -8.61 11.93
C THR A 196 33.44 -7.19 11.48
N LEU A 197 32.69 -7.06 10.37
CA LEU A 197 32.20 -5.77 9.90
C LEU A 197 31.02 -5.28 10.73
N GLN A 198 30.15 -6.19 11.18
CA GLN A 198 29.08 -5.87 12.12
C GLN A 198 29.65 -5.39 13.45
N ASP A 199 30.67 -6.07 13.98
CA ASP A 199 31.30 -5.69 15.24
C ASP A 199 31.91 -4.27 15.15
N ALA A 200 32.42 -3.88 13.97
CA ALA A 200 32.88 -2.52 13.70
C ALA A 200 31.73 -1.52 13.52
N GLU A 201 30.61 -1.93 12.91
CA GLU A 201 29.39 -1.13 12.79
C GLU A 201 28.80 -0.82 14.17
N ASP A 202 28.76 -1.80 15.08
CA ASP A 202 28.19 -1.69 16.42
C ASP A 202 28.97 -0.70 17.32
N VAL A 203 30.20 -0.35 16.95
CA VAL A 203 31.05 0.67 17.62
C VAL A 203 31.29 1.91 16.77
N ASP A 204 30.48 2.13 15.73
CA ASP A 204 30.55 3.28 14.80
C ASP A 204 31.90 3.41 14.05
N GLU A 205 32.63 2.32 13.88
CA GLU A 205 33.92 2.25 13.16
C GLU A 205 33.78 1.74 11.72
N LEU A 206 32.57 1.34 11.29
CA LEU A 206 32.26 0.98 9.91
C LEU A 206 31.79 2.22 9.13
N SER A 207 32.45 2.52 8.01
CA SER A 207 32.04 3.58 7.10
C SER A 207 32.26 3.21 5.64
N VAL A 208 31.60 3.96 4.74
CA VAL A 208 31.76 3.80 3.29
C VAL A 208 32.50 5.00 2.73
N ALA A 209 33.67 4.78 2.14
CA ALA A 209 34.50 5.80 1.52
C ALA A 209 34.57 5.62 -0.01
N PRO A 210 34.74 6.70 -0.80
CA PRO A 210 35.00 6.58 -2.23
C PRO A 210 36.46 6.20 -2.50
N MET A 211 36.69 5.33 -3.48
CA MET A 211 38.04 4.91 -3.88
C MET A 211 38.68 5.85 -4.90
N LYS A 212 40.01 5.99 -4.86
CA LYS A 212 40.78 6.68 -5.91
C LYS A 212 40.76 5.84 -7.19
N GLY A 213 40.00 6.27 -8.18
CA GLY A 213 39.79 5.53 -9.44
C GLY A 213 38.34 5.15 -9.71
N GLY A 214 37.42 5.50 -8.81
CA GLY A 214 36.01 5.14 -8.90
C GLY A 214 35.70 3.91 -8.06
N GLY A 215 34.45 3.80 -7.60
CA GLY A 215 34.03 2.74 -6.68
C GLY A 215 34.00 3.16 -5.21
N PHE A 216 33.72 2.19 -4.34
CA PHE A 216 33.52 2.38 -2.92
C PHE A 216 34.25 1.31 -2.11
N GLU A 217 34.76 1.71 -0.96
CA GLU A 217 35.37 0.81 0.01
C GLU A 217 34.63 0.88 1.35
N LEU A 218 34.52 -0.27 2.01
CA LEU A 218 34.18 -0.37 3.41
C LEU A 218 35.45 -0.14 4.22
N VAL A 219 35.41 0.85 5.11
CA VAL A 219 36.47 1.13 6.07
C VAL A 219 35.97 0.65 7.42
N ALA A 220 36.63 -0.36 7.98
CA ALA A 220 36.31 -0.92 9.29
C ALA A 220 37.59 -0.92 10.14
N SER A 221 37.71 0.02 11.07
CA SER A 221 38.89 0.18 11.94
C SER A 221 40.22 0.31 11.15
N LYS A 222 40.97 -0.79 10.99
CA LYS A 222 42.28 -0.85 10.29
C LYS A 222 42.22 -1.60 8.96
N GLN A 223 41.07 -2.15 8.59
CA GLN A 223 40.88 -2.87 7.34
C GLN A 223 40.03 -2.05 6.37
N THR A 224 40.40 -2.13 5.11
CA THR A 224 39.67 -1.52 4.00
C THR A 224 39.35 -2.60 2.99
N ILE A 225 38.07 -2.69 2.60
CA ILE A 225 37.59 -3.70 1.66
C ILE A 225 36.89 -3.00 0.50
N ALA A 226 37.41 -3.20 -0.71
CA ALA A 226 36.75 -2.73 -1.93
C ALA A 226 35.41 -3.46 -2.13
N ILE A 227 34.30 -2.72 -2.26
CA ILE A 227 32.97 -3.28 -2.48
C ILE A 227 32.90 -3.98 -3.85
N GLU A 228 33.75 -3.60 -4.79
CA GLU A 228 33.94 -4.20 -6.11
C GLU A 228 34.49 -5.64 -6.04
N SER A 229 35.07 -6.03 -4.89
CA SER A 229 35.47 -7.42 -4.65
C SER A 229 34.28 -8.36 -4.39
N PHE A 230 33.09 -7.79 -4.22
CA PHE A 230 31.86 -8.52 -3.97
C PHE A 230 31.12 -8.76 -5.28
N GLN A 231 30.66 -10.00 -5.46
CA GLN A 231 29.65 -10.31 -6.45
C GLN A 231 28.28 -10.31 -5.78
N PHE A 232 27.35 -9.54 -6.34
CA PHE A 232 26.02 -9.36 -5.79
C PHE A 232 24.98 -10.25 -6.48
N ARG A 233 23.90 -10.49 -5.76
CA ARG A 233 22.69 -11.13 -6.26
C ARG A 233 21.82 -10.10 -6.96
N SER A 234 21.00 -10.58 -7.89
CA SER A 234 19.83 -9.83 -8.33
C SER A 234 18.73 -9.83 -7.28
N LEU A 235 17.76 -8.92 -7.40
CA LEU A 235 16.58 -8.93 -6.53
C LEU A 235 15.83 -10.26 -6.63
N PHE A 236 15.72 -10.84 -7.82
CA PHE A 236 15.12 -12.16 -8.03
C PHE A 236 15.86 -13.26 -7.24
N SER A 237 17.20 -13.24 -7.25
CA SER A 237 18.03 -14.19 -6.51
C SER A 237 17.94 -13.98 -4.98
N ALA A 238 17.87 -12.72 -4.53
CA ALA A 238 17.62 -12.37 -3.13
C ALA A 238 16.24 -12.87 -2.65
N MET A 239 15.19 -12.68 -3.45
CA MET A 239 13.85 -13.21 -3.19
C MET A 239 13.86 -14.74 -3.13
N PHE A 240 14.57 -15.41 -4.04
CA PHE A 240 14.70 -16.86 -4.02
C PHE A 240 15.37 -17.36 -2.72
N MET A 241 16.36 -16.63 -2.20
CA MET A 241 16.97 -16.93 -0.91
C MET A 241 15.99 -16.71 0.26
N ALA A 242 15.25 -15.60 0.25
CA ALA A 242 14.26 -15.31 1.29
C ALA A 242 13.11 -16.34 1.30
N ALA A 243 12.71 -16.86 0.13
CA ALA A 243 11.65 -17.86 -0.01
C ALA A 243 12.03 -19.27 0.50
N ARG A 244 13.28 -19.52 0.93
CA ARG A 244 13.73 -20.86 1.37
C ARG A 244 13.13 -21.32 2.70
N ASN A 245 12.60 -20.38 3.49
CA ASN A 245 12.10 -20.63 4.84
C ASN A 245 10.59 -20.35 4.92
N VAL A 246 9.88 -20.72 3.86
CA VAL A 246 8.42 -20.78 3.81
C VAL A 246 7.97 -22.15 4.31
N ASP A 247 7.04 -22.19 5.26
CA ASP A 247 6.45 -23.42 5.74
C ASP A 247 5.53 -24.03 4.69
N THR A 248 5.51 -25.37 4.62
CA THR A 248 4.69 -26.12 3.66
C THR A 248 3.69 -26.97 4.42
N PRO A 249 2.38 -26.89 4.11
CA PRO A 249 1.39 -27.83 4.64
C PRO A 249 1.78 -29.29 4.32
N PRO A 250 1.49 -30.26 5.21
CA PRO A 250 1.83 -31.67 4.97
C PRO A 250 1.26 -32.21 3.65
N SER A 251 0.07 -31.76 3.25
CA SER A 251 -0.59 -32.11 1.99
C SER A 251 0.19 -31.70 0.73
N ARG A 252 1.19 -30.81 0.86
CA ARG A 252 1.92 -30.21 -0.26
C ARG A 252 3.43 -30.39 -0.19
N ALA A 253 3.93 -31.18 0.76
CA ALA A 253 5.38 -31.37 0.96
C ALA A 253 6.11 -31.81 -0.33
N SER A 254 5.48 -32.66 -1.15
CA SER A 254 6.02 -33.14 -2.43
C SER A 254 6.19 -32.07 -3.52
N ARG A 255 5.59 -30.89 -3.34
CA ARG A 255 5.65 -29.77 -4.31
C ARG A 255 6.77 -28.79 -4.03
N THR A 256 7.53 -28.99 -2.95
CA THR A 256 8.55 -28.03 -2.47
C THR A 256 9.91 -28.69 -2.33
N LYS A 257 10.99 -27.89 -2.29
CA LYS A 257 12.30 -28.40 -1.87
C LYS A 257 12.31 -28.56 -0.35
N VAL A 258 13.11 -29.49 0.15
CA VAL A 258 13.33 -29.64 1.60
C VAL A 258 13.82 -28.31 2.17
N LYS A 259 13.20 -27.88 3.27
CA LYS A 259 13.57 -26.70 4.04
C LYS A 259 15.03 -26.82 4.47
N GLN A 260 15.89 -25.97 3.92
CA GLN A 260 17.27 -25.85 4.37
C GLN A 260 17.29 -24.66 5.34
N GLY A 261 17.12 -24.97 6.62
CA GLY A 261 16.99 -23.99 7.70
C GLY A 261 18.21 -23.08 7.78
N ALA A 262 18.00 -21.79 7.49
CA ALA A 262 18.85 -20.63 7.77
C ALA A 262 18.29 -19.42 6.99
N GLY A 263 16.97 -19.22 6.99
CA GLY A 263 16.35 -18.12 6.26
C GLY A 263 15.99 -16.98 7.20
N GLU A 264 16.44 -15.78 6.87
CA GLU A 264 16.16 -14.54 7.63
C GLU A 264 14.69 -14.09 7.56
N LEU A 265 13.93 -14.66 6.63
CA LEU A 265 12.51 -14.46 6.48
C LEU A 265 11.76 -15.76 6.78
N VAL A 266 10.93 -15.77 7.81
CA VAL A 266 10.04 -16.88 8.16
C VAL A 266 8.64 -16.57 7.64
N ILE A 267 8.12 -17.43 6.77
CA ILE A 267 6.73 -17.34 6.31
C ILE A 267 6.00 -18.57 6.82
N ARG A 268 5.03 -18.36 7.70
CA ARG A 268 4.24 -19.44 8.32
C ARG A 268 2.99 -19.71 7.52
N VAL A 269 2.49 -20.94 7.59
CA VAL A 269 1.25 -21.35 6.94
C VAL A 269 0.15 -21.64 7.97
N TYR A 270 -1.07 -21.23 7.65
CA TYR A 270 -2.27 -21.36 8.48
C TYR A 270 -3.45 -21.88 7.64
N ASP A 271 -4.35 -22.62 8.26
CA ASP A 271 -5.59 -23.10 7.61
C ASP A 271 -6.69 -22.01 7.58
N THR A 272 -6.60 -21.02 8.45
CA THR A 272 -7.53 -19.88 8.54
C THR A 272 -6.78 -18.56 8.50
N PRO A 273 -7.41 -17.44 8.07
CA PRO A 273 -6.75 -16.13 8.07
C PRO A 273 -6.21 -15.77 9.46
N PRO A 274 -4.91 -15.44 9.59
CA PRO A 274 -4.34 -15.06 10.88
C PRO A 274 -4.86 -13.68 11.31
N LYS A 275 -5.17 -13.54 12.61
CA LYS A 275 -5.65 -12.28 13.19
C LYS A 275 -4.54 -11.27 13.46
N ASP A 276 -3.34 -11.76 13.77
CA ASP A 276 -2.16 -10.93 14.07
C ASP A 276 -1.02 -11.32 13.13
N ALA A 277 -0.89 -10.56 12.05
CA ALA A 277 0.14 -10.71 11.05
C ALA A 277 0.48 -9.34 10.49
N LEU A 278 1.75 -9.12 10.14
CA LEU A 278 2.14 -7.94 9.36
C LEU A 278 1.43 -7.95 8.01
N VAL A 279 1.44 -9.13 7.37
CA VAL A 279 0.86 -9.36 6.06
C VAL A 279 0.54 -10.85 5.92
N PHE A 280 -0.56 -11.15 5.25
CA PHE A 280 -0.87 -12.50 4.82
C PHE A 280 -1.44 -12.50 3.40
N VAL A 281 -1.32 -13.65 2.73
CA VAL A 281 -1.94 -13.93 1.44
C VAL A 281 -2.55 -15.31 1.46
N GLU A 282 -3.72 -15.44 0.83
CA GLU A 282 -4.27 -16.76 0.53
C GLU A 282 -3.59 -17.30 -0.73
N TYR A 283 -3.12 -18.54 -0.66
CA TYR A 283 -2.60 -19.25 -1.80
C TYR A 283 -3.07 -20.69 -1.78
N THR A 284 -3.96 -21.03 -2.73
CA THR A 284 -4.50 -22.38 -2.93
C THR A 284 -5.16 -22.99 -1.68
N GLY A 285 -5.98 -22.18 -0.99
CA GLY A 285 -6.77 -22.58 0.18
C GLY A 285 -6.00 -22.63 1.50
N HIS A 286 -4.78 -22.09 1.56
CA HIS A 286 -4.02 -21.91 2.80
C HIS A 286 -3.53 -20.47 2.88
N TYR A 287 -3.27 -19.98 4.09
CA TYR A 287 -2.84 -18.62 4.35
C TYR A 287 -1.37 -18.59 4.72
N TYR A 288 -0.57 -17.85 3.95
CA TYR A 288 0.85 -17.65 4.20
C TYR A 288 1.03 -16.28 4.80
N ALA A 289 1.74 -16.19 5.92
CA ALA A 289 1.84 -14.93 6.66
C ALA A 289 3.20 -14.73 7.32
N ILE A 290 3.54 -13.46 7.49
CA ILE A 290 4.65 -12.99 8.32
C ILE A 290 4.03 -12.46 9.62
N ALA A 291 4.48 -13.00 10.75
CA ALA A 291 3.95 -12.62 12.06
C ALA A 291 4.30 -11.17 12.40
N ASN A 292 3.44 -10.52 13.19
CA ASN A 292 3.62 -9.12 13.54
C ASN A 292 4.72 -8.90 14.61
N ASP A 293 5.05 -9.92 15.38
CA ASP A 293 6.12 -9.92 16.38
C ASP A 293 7.48 -10.36 15.79
N ASP A 294 7.52 -10.84 14.55
CA ASP A 294 8.75 -11.30 13.89
C ASP A 294 9.50 -10.13 13.22
N ILE A 295 10.28 -9.40 14.02
CA ILE A 295 11.08 -8.26 13.57
C ILE A 295 12.09 -8.63 12.48
N ARG A 296 12.77 -9.78 12.60
CA ARG A 296 13.78 -10.22 11.61
C ARG A 296 13.17 -10.43 10.22
N SER A 297 11.99 -11.05 10.19
CA SER A 297 11.22 -11.21 8.96
C SER A 297 10.75 -9.88 8.38
N LYS A 298 10.34 -8.93 9.24
CA LYS A 298 9.94 -7.58 8.82
C LYS A 298 11.11 -6.83 8.18
N ASP A 299 12.28 -6.87 8.79
CA ASP A 299 13.48 -6.20 8.27
C ASP A 299 13.89 -6.77 6.90
N THR A 300 13.86 -8.10 6.77
CA THR A 300 14.18 -8.76 5.50
C THR A 300 13.16 -8.40 4.40
N LEU A 301 11.87 -8.39 4.72
CA LEU A 301 10.82 -7.98 3.77
C LEU A 301 10.97 -6.50 3.39
N ALA A 302 11.25 -5.63 4.36
CA ALA A 302 11.47 -4.21 4.13
C ALA A 302 12.68 -3.96 3.23
N LEU A 303 13.77 -4.72 3.41
CA LEU A 303 14.94 -4.65 2.53
C LEU A 303 14.62 -5.07 1.09
N LEU A 304 13.90 -6.18 0.89
CA LEU A 304 13.44 -6.61 -0.44
C LEU A 304 12.55 -5.55 -1.11
N MET A 305 11.63 -4.95 -0.34
CA MET A 305 10.77 -3.88 -0.81
C MET A 305 11.56 -2.62 -1.19
N GLN A 306 12.56 -2.25 -0.37
CA GLN A 306 13.41 -1.09 -0.63
C GLN A 306 14.27 -1.30 -1.89
N LEU A 307 14.85 -2.49 -2.06
CA LEU A 307 15.61 -2.85 -3.26
C LEU A 307 14.74 -2.80 -4.52
N SER A 308 13.52 -3.33 -4.45
CA SER A 308 12.56 -3.26 -5.56
C SER A 308 12.27 -1.83 -5.99
N ARG A 309 12.19 -0.90 -5.03
CA ARG A 309 11.98 0.54 -5.29
C ARG A 309 13.22 1.22 -5.86
N ILE A 310 14.41 0.90 -5.33
CA ILE A 310 15.68 1.49 -5.82
C ILE A 310 15.98 1.05 -7.26
N GLN A 311 15.70 -0.21 -7.61
CA GLN A 311 15.95 -0.75 -8.94
C GLN A 311 14.82 -0.45 -9.94
N ALA A 312 13.71 0.12 -9.48
CA ALA A 312 12.63 0.51 -10.37
C ALA A 312 13.14 1.58 -11.36
N GLY A 313 12.82 1.40 -12.64
CA GLY A 313 13.02 2.43 -13.65
C GLY A 313 12.23 3.71 -13.33
N PRO A 314 12.41 4.79 -14.13
CA PRO A 314 11.69 6.04 -13.91
C PRO A 314 10.20 5.77 -13.72
N ALA A 315 9.63 6.38 -12.67
CA ALA A 315 8.26 6.12 -12.26
C ALA A 315 7.31 6.29 -13.44
N SER A 316 6.34 5.37 -13.58
CA SER A 316 5.13 5.67 -14.33
C SER A 316 4.56 7.00 -13.83
N PRO A 317 3.91 7.81 -14.69
CA PRO A 317 3.41 9.13 -14.30
C PRO A 317 2.72 9.06 -12.94
N PRO A 318 3.05 9.96 -11.99
CA PRO A 318 2.51 9.88 -10.65
C PRO A 318 0.99 9.81 -10.72
N PRO A 319 0.33 9.06 -9.83
CA PRO A 319 -1.12 8.94 -9.85
C PRO A 319 -1.76 10.32 -9.84
N LEU A 320 -2.46 10.65 -10.92
CA LEU A 320 -3.07 11.97 -11.09
C LEU A 320 -4.38 11.99 -10.31
N ILE A 321 -4.37 12.60 -9.12
CA ILE A 321 -5.61 12.83 -8.37
C ILE A 321 -6.37 13.97 -9.06
N THR A 322 -7.33 13.62 -9.90
CA THR A 322 -8.23 14.60 -10.52
C THR A 322 -9.31 15.00 -9.52
N ILE A 323 -9.22 16.21 -8.98
CA ILE A 323 -10.31 16.82 -8.20
C ILE A 323 -11.27 17.48 -9.21
N PRO A 324 -12.56 17.10 -9.25
CA PRO A 324 -13.52 17.82 -10.07
C PRO A 324 -13.66 19.26 -9.55
N ALA A 325 -13.30 20.23 -10.37
CA ALA A 325 -13.61 21.64 -10.11
C ALA A 325 -15.12 21.83 -10.31
N ARG A 326 -15.84 22.17 -9.24
CA ARG A 326 -17.18 22.75 -9.33
C ARG A 326 -17.07 24.27 -9.25
#